data_AF-A0A699Z2U3-F1
#
_entry.id   AF-A0A699Z2U3-F1
#
_cell.length_a   1.000
_cell.length_b   1.000
_cell.length_c   1.000
_cell.angle_alpha   90.00
_cell.angle_beta   90.00
_cell.angle_gamma   90.00
#
_symmetry.space_group_name_H-M   'P 1'
#
loop_
_entity.id
_entity.type
_entity.pdbx_description
1 polymer ?
#
loop_
_entity_poly.entity_id
_entity_poly.type
_entity_poly.pdbx_seq_one_letter_code
_entity_poly.pdbx_strand_id
1 'polypeptide(L)'
;MGRGGRGGGRGGPGRGGFGGRGGGVDKRGGGRGGRGGRGGRGGRGMGGGAKVVVEAHRHEGVFIARGKEDALVTRNLVPGVSVYGEKRISTEVPKADGATDKVEYRVWNPFRSKLAASILAGVDNIHVRPGAKLLYLAQPDQARIVGLNAQYFLKNGGFFVISIKASCIDSTAPPEAVFAREVKKLQEMQLKPKEQVTLEPYERDHAMVVGVYRPPPKKKE
;
A
#
# COMPACT_ATOMS: atom_id res chain seq x y z
N MET A 1 -53.79 55.50 8.21
CA MET A 1 -53.88 55.74 9.66
C MET A 1 -53.12 54.59 10.34
N GLY A 2 -52.09 54.71 11.16
CA GLY A 2 -51.34 55.82 11.72
C GLY A 2 -50.60 55.31 12.97
N ARG A 3 -49.32 55.72 13.13
CA ARG A 3 -48.48 55.77 14.36
C ARG A 3 -48.08 54.42 15.01
N GLY A 4 -46.88 54.22 15.57
CA GLY A 4 -45.74 55.10 15.87
C GLY A 4 -45.09 54.71 17.24
N GLY A 5 -43.77 54.94 17.39
CA GLY A 5 -43.04 55.04 18.68
C GLY A 5 -42.18 53.80 19.04
N ARG A 6 -40.84 53.78 19.16
CA ARG A 6 -39.74 54.69 19.61
C ARG A 6 -39.35 54.51 21.09
N GLY A 7 -38.06 54.26 21.34
CA GLY A 7 -37.32 54.50 22.60
C GLY A 7 -36.75 53.24 23.26
N GLY A 8 -35.51 53.13 23.73
CA GLY A 8 -34.40 54.09 23.84
C GLY A 8 -33.70 53.97 25.20
N GLY A 9 -32.40 53.62 25.21
CA GLY A 9 -31.41 53.89 26.28
C GLY A 9 -31.55 53.09 27.59
N ARG A 10 -30.58 53.05 28.51
CA ARG A 10 -29.19 53.55 28.62
C ARG A 10 -28.69 53.13 30.02
N GLY A 11 -27.39 52.91 30.20
CA GLY A 11 -26.69 53.27 31.45
C GLY A 11 -26.12 52.13 32.30
N GLY A 12 -24.78 52.14 32.46
CA GLY A 12 -24.04 51.48 33.57
C GLY A 12 -24.23 52.21 34.91
N PRO A 13 -23.25 52.36 35.84
CA PRO A 13 -21.79 52.20 35.68
C PRO A 13 -21.00 51.61 36.89
N GLY A 14 -19.68 51.38 36.68
CA GLY A 14 -18.62 51.69 37.65
C GLY A 14 -18.09 50.55 38.56
N ARG A 15 -16.92 50.64 39.20
CA ARG A 15 -15.71 51.50 39.07
C ARG A 15 -14.70 50.99 40.13
N GLY A 16 -13.41 50.90 39.77
CA GLY A 16 -12.24 50.92 40.69
C GLY A 16 -11.89 49.61 41.39
N GLY A 17 -10.64 49.28 41.72
CA GLY A 17 -9.37 49.98 41.56
C GLY A 17 -8.36 49.49 42.62
N PHE A 18 -7.10 49.31 42.18
CA PHE A 18 -5.83 49.46 42.91
C PHE A 18 -5.30 48.42 43.95
N GLY A 19 -4.01 48.10 43.74
CA GLY A 19 -3.00 47.72 44.73
C GLY A 19 -2.73 46.21 44.78
N GLY A 20 -1.53 45.66 44.60
CA GLY A 20 -0.16 46.16 44.49
C GLY A 20 0.80 45.10 45.06
N ARG A 21 2.07 45.15 44.64
CA ARG A 21 3.29 44.75 45.39
C ARG A 21 3.98 43.38 45.11
N GLY A 22 5.18 43.49 44.54
CA GLY A 22 6.38 42.67 44.84
C GLY A 22 6.63 41.48 43.90
N GLY A 23 7.80 41.25 43.31
CA GLY A 23 9.13 41.89 43.29
C GLY A 23 9.87 41.42 42.02
N GLY A 24 10.73 42.23 41.39
CA GLY A 24 12.19 42.09 41.48
C GLY A 24 12.70 40.77 40.87
N VAL A 25 13.63 40.68 39.92
CA VAL A 25 14.90 41.42 39.77
C VAL A 25 15.55 41.04 38.42
N ASP A 26 16.10 42.06 37.76
CA ASP A 26 17.25 42.15 36.84
C ASP A 26 17.39 41.54 35.43
N LYS A 27 17.77 42.49 34.57
CA LYS A 27 18.41 42.44 33.24
C LYS A 27 19.81 41.82 33.28
N ARG A 28 20.21 41.19 32.18
CA ARG A 28 21.54 41.15 31.49
C ARG A 28 21.50 39.93 30.56
N GLY A 29 21.93 39.92 29.31
CA GLY A 29 22.68 40.81 28.45
C GLY A 29 22.82 40.09 27.10
N GLY A 30 23.09 40.83 26.02
CA GLY A 30 23.15 40.30 24.66
C GLY A 30 24.31 39.35 24.39
N GLY A 31 24.19 38.58 23.31
CA GLY A 31 25.25 37.75 22.76
C GLY A 31 24.84 37.14 21.42
N ARG A 32 25.29 37.76 20.33
CA ARG A 32 25.12 37.34 18.93
C ARG A 32 26.33 36.49 18.53
N GLY A 33 26.10 35.31 17.98
CA GLY A 33 27.11 34.39 17.41
C GLY A 33 26.69 32.95 17.66
N GLY A 34 26.78 31.98 16.76
CA GLY A 34 27.34 31.87 15.44
C GLY A 34 27.33 30.37 15.12
N ARG A 35 26.65 30.00 14.03
CA ARG A 35 26.85 28.81 13.18
C ARG A 35 27.70 27.65 13.75
N GLY A 36 27.04 26.53 14.06
CA GLY A 36 27.70 25.24 14.32
C GLY A 36 26.72 24.09 14.12
N GLY A 37 26.61 23.60 12.88
CA GLY A 37 25.84 22.40 12.59
C GLY A 37 26.51 21.15 13.18
N ARG A 38 25.72 20.28 13.82
CA ARG A 38 26.11 18.89 14.01
C ARG A 38 24.89 18.00 14.22
N GLY A 39 24.66 17.14 13.23
CA GLY A 39 24.03 15.83 13.41
C GLY A 39 22.56 15.85 13.77
N GLY A 40 21.71 15.94 12.75
CA GLY A 40 20.38 15.34 12.81
C GLY A 40 20.54 13.90 13.33
N ARG A 41 19.95 13.66 14.50
CA ARG A 41 19.94 12.38 15.19
C ARG A 41 19.07 11.44 14.34
N GLY A 42 19.68 10.89 13.29
CA GLY A 42 19.16 9.76 12.55
C GLY A 42 18.73 8.70 13.55
N GLY A 43 17.50 8.22 13.38
CA GLY A 43 16.83 7.32 14.30
C GLY A 43 17.79 6.26 14.82
N ARG A 44 17.84 6.13 16.14
CA ARG A 44 18.47 5.02 16.83
C ARG A 44 17.96 3.72 16.17
N GLY A 45 18.83 3.08 15.40
CA GLY A 45 18.65 1.69 14.98
C GLY A 45 18.55 0.86 16.25
N MET A 46 17.34 0.44 16.57
CA MET A 46 17.06 -0.39 17.73
C MET A 46 17.48 -1.83 17.43
N GLY A 47 18.45 -2.32 18.20
CA GLY A 47 18.50 -3.70 18.69
C GLY A 47 19.02 -4.77 17.72
N GLY A 48 19.98 -5.55 18.20
CA GLY A 48 20.58 -6.70 17.52
C GLY A 48 19.54 -7.54 16.77
N GLY A 49 19.80 -7.70 15.47
CA GLY A 49 18.87 -8.35 14.55
C GLY A 49 18.52 -9.74 15.04
N ALA A 50 17.23 -9.95 15.33
CA ALA A 50 16.69 -11.31 15.37
C ALA A 50 17.19 -12.05 14.14
N LYS A 51 17.76 -13.26 14.31
CA LYS A 51 18.18 -14.09 13.17
C LYS A 51 16.93 -14.33 12.31
N VAL A 52 16.90 -13.69 11.15
CA VAL A 52 15.84 -13.89 10.15
C VAL A 52 16.35 -14.92 9.16
N VAL A 53 15.59 -15.98 8.96
CA VAL A 53 15.82 -16.97 7.90
C VAL A 53 14.91 -16.61 6.72
N VAL A 54 15.43 -16.61 5.51
CA VAL A 54 14.63 -16.31 4.30
C VAL A 54 14.44 -17.59 3.50
N GLU A 55 13.17 -17.95 3.29
CA GLU A 55 12.74 -19.15 2.58
C GLU A 55 12.04 -18.77 1.28
N ALA A 56 12.15 -19.60 0.24
CA ALA A 56 11.41 -19.39 -1.00
C ALA A 56 9.90 -19.63 -0.77
N HIS A 57 9.06 -18.76 -1.33
CA HIS A 57 7.62 -18.97 -1.39
C HIS A 57 7.26 -19.86 -2.59
N ARG A 58 6.04 -20.41 -2.62
CA ARG A 58 5.52 -21.17 -3.78
C ARG A 58 5.43 -20.35 -5.08
N HIS A 59 5.42 -19.02 -4.97
CA HIS A 59 5.43 -18.12 -6.13
C HIS A 59 6.85 -17.66 -6.40
N GLU A 60 7.32 -17.86 -7.64
CA GLU A 60 8.68 -17.51 -8.04
C GLU A 60 9.01 -16.03 -7.80
N GLY A 61 10.17 -15.76 -7.22
CA GLY A 61 10.62 -14.39 -6.90
C GLY A 61 10.01 -13.80 -5.61
N VAL A 62 9.13 -14.54 -4.93
CA VAL A 62 8.57 -14.19 -3.63
C VAL A 62 9.21 -15.07 -2.56
N PHE A 63 9.44 -14.51 -1.37
CA PHE A 63 10.11 -15.18 -0.27
C PHE A 63 9.36 -14.90 1.05
N ILE A 64 9.57 -15.76 2.05
CA ILE A 64 9.10 -15.54 3.42
C ILE A 64 10.33 -15.35 4.31
N ALA A 65 10.37 -14.23 5.03
CA ALA A 65 11.31 -13.98 6.10
C ALA A 65 10.73 -14.50 7.41
N ARG A 66 11.27 -15.61 7.92
CA ARG A 66 10.89 -16.23 9.20
C ARG A 66 11.58 -15.53 10.36
N GLY A 67 10.81 -15.25 11.42
CA GLY A 67 11.31 -14.60 12.62
C GLY A 67 10.31 -14.68 13.77
N LYS A 68 10.26 -13.65 14.61
CA LYS A 68 9.20 -13.54 15.63
C LYS A 68 7.82 -13.40 14.99
N GLU A 69 7.76 -12.68 13.88
CA GLU A 69 6.61 -12.55 13.00
C GLU A 69 7.12 -12.77 11.59
N ASP A 70 6.42 -13.64 10.86
CA ASP A 70 6.77 -13.92 9.47
C ASP A 70 6.38 -12.75 8.58
N ALA A 71 7.21 -12.47 7.58
CA ALA A 71 6.96 -11.38 6.64
C ALA A 71 7.13 -11.86 5.20
N LEU A 72 6.20 -11.45 4.33
CA LEU A 72 6.38 -11.57 2.89
C LEU A 72 7.47 -10.60 2.45
N VAL A 73 8.41 -11.07 1.63
CA VAL A 73 9.54 -10.27 1.16
C VAL A 73 9.85 -10.54 -0.31
N THR A 74 10.43 -9.56 -0.98
CA THR A 74 10.98 -9.70 -2.35
C THR A 74 12.43 -9.22 -2.38
N ARG A 75 13.24 -9.77 -3.29
CA ARG A 75 14.64 -9.34 -3.45
C ARG A 75 14.69 -7.87 -3.84
N ASN A 76 15.55 -7.10 -3.19
CA ASN A 76 15.81 -5.72 -3.56
C ASN A 76 16.68 -5.67 -4.82
N LEU A 77 16.21 -4.95 -5.85
CA LEU A 77 16.97 -4.75 -7.07
C LEU A 77 18.09 -3.71 -6.90
N VAL A 78 17.90 -2.73 -6.00
CA VAL A 78 18.88 -1.67 -5.72
C VAL A 78 19.20 -1.68 -4.22
N PRO A 79 20.18 -2.47 -3.78
CA PRO A 79 20.53 -2.61 -2.37
C PRO A 79 20.85 -1.26 -1.69
N GLY A 80 20.41 -1.10 -0.44
CA GLY A 80 20.63 0.11 0.37
C GLY A 80 19.59 1.21 0.20
N VAL A 81 18.75 1.14 -0.86
CA VAL A 81 17.68 2.12 -1.12
C VAL A 81 16.32 1.54 -0.72
N SER A 82 15.54 2.30 0.05
CA SER A 82 14.10 2.06 0.24
C SER A 82 13.31 3.08 -0.57
N VAL A 83 12.16 2.66 -1.10
CA VAL A 83 11.29 3.53 -1.90
C VAL A 83 10.26 4.23 -1.02
N TYR A 84 9.63 3.49 -0.11
CA TYR A 84 8.52 3.99 0.74
C TYR A 84 8.84 3.91 2.23
N GLY A 85 10.12 3.74 2.58
CA GLY A 85 10.58 3.56 3.96
C GLY A 85 10.25 2.18 4.54
N GLU A 86 9.93 1.19 3.71
CA GLU A 86 9.73 -0.19 4.14
C GLU A 86 11.00 -0.80 4.78
N LYS A 87 10.79 -1.74 5.72
CA LYS A 87 11.89 -2.48 6.35
C LYS A 87 12.63 -3.30 5.30
N ARG A 88 13.96 -3.31 5.41
CA ARG A 88 14.85 -4.14 4.60
C ARG A 88 15.55 -5.18 5.46
N ILE A 89 15.86 -6.32 4.86
CA ILE A 89 16.50 -7.46 5.52
C ILE A 89 17.69 -7.85 4.66
N SER A 90 18.89 -7.83 5.22
CA SER A 90 20.09 -8.32 4.54
C SER A 90 20.42 -9.71 5.05
N THR A 91 20.64 -10.66 4.15
CA THR A 91 21.08 -12.03 4.48
C THR A 91 22.18 -12.47 3.55
N GLU A 92 22.97 -13.43 4.00
CA GLU A 92 23.96 -14.11 3.15
C GLU A 92 23.32 -15.39 2.62
N VAL A 93 23.29 -15.54 1.29
CA VAL A 93 22.73 -16.70 0.60
C VAL A 93 23.91 -17.51 0.06
N PRO A 94 24.04 -18.80 0.44
CA PRO A 94 25.08 -19.66 -0.11
C PRO A 94 24.88 -19.86 -1.61
N LYS A 95 25.97 -19.76 -2.38
CA LYS A 95 26.03 -20.16 -3.78
C LYS A 95 26.48 -21.61 -3.89
N ALA A 96 26.24 -22.20 -5.06
CA ALA A 96 26.67 -23.57 -5.39
C ALA A 96 28.19 -23.76 -5.40
N ASP A 97 28.97 -22.68 -5.52
CA ASP A 97 30.44 -22.66 -5.51
C ASP A 97 31.05 -22.53 -4.10
N GLY A 98 30.22 -22.49 -3.06
CA GLY A 98 30.66 -22.29 -1.67
C GLY A 98 30.88 -20.82 -1.28
N ALA A 99 30.75 -19.87 -2.21
CA ALA A 99 30.74 -18.44 -1.89
C ALA A 99 29.39 -18.01 -1.28
N THR A 100 29.35 -16.86 -0.61
CA THR A 100 28.10 -16.26 -0.11
C THR A 100 27.79 -14.96 -0.84
N ASP A 101 26.56 -14.85 -1.35
CA ASP A 101 26.03 -13.60 -1.86
C ASP A 101 25.32 -12.85 -0.76
N LYS A 102 25.71 -11.59 -0.55
CA LYS A 102 24.93 -10.69 0.29
C LYS A 102 23.71 -10.22 -0.50
N VAL A 103 22.53 -10.69 -0.10
CA VAL A 103 21.25 -10.33 -0.72
C VAL A 103 20.47 -9.44 0.24
N GLU A 104 19.93 -8.35 -0.28
CA GLU A 104 18.98 -7.52 0.46
C GLU A 104 17.56 -7.82 -0.04
N TYR A 105 16.62 -7.92 0.90
CA TYR A 105 15.20 -8.11 0.68
C TYR A 105 14.41 -6.93 1.23
N ARG A 106 13.25 -6.66 0.64
CA ARG A 106 12.30 -5.64 1.06
C ARG A 106 11.03 -6.30 1.59
N VAL A 107 10.54 -5.83 2.73
CA VAL A 107 9.26 -6.29 3.29
C VAL A 107 8.11 -5.82 2.42
N TRP A 108 7.26 -6.75 2.01
CA TRP A 108 6.09 -6.51 1.19
C TRP A 108 4.83 -6.51 2.05
N ASN A 109 4.32 -5.31 2.36
CA ASN A 109 3.21 -5.15 3.29
C ASN A 109 1.84 -5.44 2.61
N PRO A 110 1.07 -6.45 3.07
CA PRO A 110 -0.24 -6.80 2.49
C PRO A 110 -1.30 -5.70 2.70
N PHE A 111 -1.23 -4.91 3.76
CA PHE A 111 -2.12 -3.76 4.00
C PHE A 111 -1.82 -2.55 3.12
N ARG A 112 -0.74 -2.60 2.32
CA ARG A 112 -0.39 -1.54 1.36
C ARG A 112 -0.34 -2.04 -0.09
N SER A 113 -0.49 -3.34 -0.31
CA SER A 113 -0.41 -3.94 -1.64
C SER A 113 -1.43 -5.06 -1.78
N LYS A 114 -2.41 -4.86 -2.67
CA LYS A 114 -3.44 -5.84 -2.96
C LYS A 114 -2.88 -7.15 -3.53
N LEU A 115 -1.75 -7.10 -4.24
CA LEU A 115 -1.06 -8.30 -4.73
C LEU A 115 -0.37 -9.08 -3.60
N ALA A 116 0.22 -8.41 -2.61
CA ALA A 116 0.72 -9.10 -1.41
C ALA A 116 -0.44 -9.70 -0.60
N ALA A 117 -1.54 -8.95 -0.45
CA ALA A 117 -2.73 -9.45 0.22
C ALA A 117 -3.28 -10.70 -0.47
N SER A 118 -3.35 -10.74 -1.81
CA SER A 118 -3.83 -11.94 -2.52
C SER A 118 -2.91 -13.15 -2.34
N ILE A 119 -1.59 -12.93 -2.28
CA ILE A 119 -0.63 -14.01 -2.01
C ILE A 119 -0.88 -14.62 -0.62
N LEU A 120 -1.07 -13.77 0.40
CA LEU A 120 -1.35 -14.25 1.76
C LEU A 120 -2.77 -14.80 1.92
N ALA A 121 -3.73 -14.32 1.14
CA ALA A 121 -5.09 -14.86 1.06
C ALA A 121 -5.15 -16.20 0.32
N GLY A 122 -4.03 -16.66 -0.26
CA GLY A 122 -3.91 -18.01 -0.80
C GLY A 122 -4.16 -18.15 -2.30
N VAL A 123 -4.03 -17.08 -3.09
CA VAL A 123 -4.16 -17.16 -4.56
C VAL A 123 -3.19 -18.18 -5.17
N ASP A 124 -3.68 -19.12 -5.96
CA ASP A 124 -2.92 -20.26 -6.49
C ASP A 124 -1.82 -19.83 -7.44
N ASN A 125 -2.11 -18.88 -8.33
CA ASN A 125 -1.12 -18.34 -9.25
C ASN A 125 -1.31 -16.84 -9.50
N ILE A 126 -0.23 -16.07 -9.39
CA ILE A 126 -0.23 -14.64 -9.73
C ILE A 126 0.29 -14.36 -11.14
N HIS A 127 0.88 -15.36 -11.82
CA HIS A 127 1.50 -15.27 -13.15
C HIS A 127 2.58 -14.18 -13.32
N VAL A 128 3.01 -13.57 -12.21
CA VAL A 128 4.17 -12.68 -12.12
C VAL A 128 5.35 -13.50 -11.63
N ARG A 129 6.38 -13.63 -12.47
CA ARG A 129 7.61 -14.37 -12.16
C ARG A 129 8.83 -13.65 -12.74
N PRO A 130 10.05 -13.91 -12.24
CA PRO A 130 11.26 -13.37 -12.83
C PRO A 130 11.34 -13.63 -14.35
N GLY A 131 11.68 -12.59 -15.11
CA GLY A 131 11.73 -12.65 -16.59
C GLY A 131 10.38 -12.49 -17.31
N ALA A 132 9.25 -12.45 -16.59
CA ALA A 132 7.96 -12.13 -17.20
C ALA A 132 7.90 -10.66 -17.63
N LYS A 133 7.28 -10.39 -18.78
CA LYS A 133 6.90 -9.04 -19.20
C LYS A 133 5.52 -8.71 -18.62
N LEU A 134 5.44 -7.63 -17.84
CA LEU A 134 4.24 -7.20 -17.14
C LEU A 134 3.83 -5.80 -17.62
N LEU A 135 2.53 -5.60 -17.83
CA LEU A 135 1.91 -4.29 -17.93
C LEU A 135 1.12 -4.03 -16.64
N TYR A 136 1.46 -2.97 -15.90
CA TYR A 136 0.77 -2.58 -14.67
C TYR A 136 -0.14 -1.37 -14.93
N LEU A 137 -1.42 -1.47 -14.57
CA LEU A 137 -2.44 -0.46 -14.85
C LEU A 137 -3.06 0.04 -13.54
N ALA A 138 -3.21 1.36 -13.40
CA ALA A 138 -3.81 1.99 -12.22
C ALA A 138 -4.79 3.09 -12.66
N GLN A 139 -6.02 2.68 -13.02
CA GLN A 139 -7.08 3.58 -13.51
C GLN A 139 -8.45 3.17 -12.95
N PRO A 140 -9.43 4.11 -12.85
CA PRO A 140 -10.85 3.79 -12.64
C PRO A 140 -11.42 2.96 -13.80
N ASP A 141 -12.58 2.32 -13.63
CA ASP A 141 -13.20 1.47 -14.68
C ASP A 141 -12.27 0.32 -15.15
N GLN A 142 -11.76 -0.41 -14.16
CA GLN A 142 -10.66 -1.35 -14.32
C GLN A 142 -10.98 -2.47 -15.31
N ALA A 143 -12.18 -3.05 -15.29
CA ALA A 143 -12.51 -4.19 -16.16
C ALA A 143 -12.44 -3.81 -17.65
N ARG A 144 -13.04 -2.67 -18.04
CA ARG A 144 -12.98 -2.20 -19.42
C ARG A 144 -11.56 -1.83 -19.82
N ILE A 145 -10.82 -1.12 -18.97
CA ILE A 145 -9.44 -0.70 -19.28
C ILE A 145 -8.51 -1.90 -19.43
N VAL A 146 -8.63 -2.92 -18.57
CA VAL A 146 -7.87 -4.16 -18.68
C VAL A 146 -8.21 -4.88 -19.98
N GLY A 147 -9.50 -4.99 -20.33
CA GLY A 147 -9.92 -5.63 -21.59
C GLY A 147 -9.40 -4.92 -22.83
N LEU A 148 -9.44 -3.58 -22.87
CA LEU A 148 -8.88 -2.81 -23.99
C LEU A 148 -7.37 -2.99 -24.09
N ASN A 149 -6.63 -2.85 -22.98
CA ASN A 149 -5.18 -3.06 -22.98
C ASN A 149 -4.80 -4.50 -23.38
N ALA A 150 -5.60 -5.49 -22.97
CA ALA A 150 -5.38 -6.87 -23.34
C ALA A 150 -5.50 -7.08 -24.87
N GLN A 151 -6.43 -6.39 -25.53
CA GLN A 151 -6.58 -6.47 -26.99
C GLN A 151 -5.35 -5.98 -27.76
N TYR A 152 -4.67 -4.95 -27.25
CA TYR A 152 -3.50 -4.37 -27.92
C TYR A 152 -2.17 -5.03 -27.53
N PHE A 153 -2.02 -5.43 -26.26
CA PHE A 153 -0.70 -5.77 -25.70
C PHE A 153 -0.60 -7.18 -25.12
N LEU A 154 -1.71 -7.81 -24.74
CA LEU A 154 -1.68 -9.14 -24.13
C LEU A 154 -1.79 -10.21 -25.20
N LYS A 155 -0.78 -11.07 -25.30
CA LYS A 155 -0.81 -12.23 -26.20
C LYS A 155 -2.00 -13.15 -25.89
N ASN A 156 -2.50 -13.85 -26.91
CA ASN A 156 -3.46 -14.94 -26.69
C ASN A 156 -2.87 -15.99 -25.73
N GLY A 157 -3.69 -16.48 -24.80
CA GLY A 157 -3.23 -17.34 -23.69
C GLY A 157 -2.41 -16.59 -22.62
N GLY A 158 -2.26 -15.26 -22.73
CA GLY A 158 -1.65 -14.42 -21.70
C GLY A 158 -2.51 -14.33 -20.45
N PHE A 159 -1.88 -14.02 -19.32
CA PHE A 159 -2.54 -13.97 -18.02
C PHE A 159 -2.89 -12.54 -17.61
N PHE A 160 -3.98 -12.39 -16.88
CA PHE A 160 -4.35 -11.13 -16.24
C PHE A 160 -4.60 -11.34 -14.75
N VAL A 161 -4.35 -10.28 -13.99
CA VAL A 161 -4.67 -10.19 -12.56
C VAL A 161 -5.33 -8.83 -12.35
N ILE A 162 -6.51 -8.80 -11.76
CA ILE A 162 -7.29 -7.57 -11.53
C ILE A 162 -7.83 -7.56 -10.10
N SER A 163 -7.63 -6.44 -9.41
CA SER A 163 -8.12 -6.22 -8.04
C SER A 163 -9.38 -5.37 -8.05
N ILE A 164 -10.55 -6.00 -7.94
CA ILE A 164 -11.84 -5.33 -7.93
C ILE A 164 -12.12 -4.80 -6.52
N LYS A 165 -12.41 -3.50 -6.41
CA LYS A 165 -12.88 -2.85 -5.17
C LYS A 165 -14.34 -2.48 -5.33
N ALA A 166 -15.24 -3.18 -4.64
CA ALA A 166 -16.67 -3.03 -4.85
C ALA A 166 -17.15 -1.59 -4.60
N SER A 167 -16.71 -0.99 -3.50
CA SER A 167 -17.13 0.35 -3.07
C SER A 167 -16.71 1.48 -4.02
N CYS A 168 -15.73 1.27 -4.89
CA CYS A 168 -15.31 2.26 -5.90
C CYS A 168 -16.09 2.14 -7.20
N ILE A 169 -16.86 1.06 -7.38
CA ILE A 169 -17.64 0.80 -8.59
C ILE A 169 -19.10 1.12 -8.30
N ASP A 170 -19.62 0.58 -7.19
CA ASP A 170 -20.99 0.79 -6.75
C ASP A 170 -21.04 0.59 -5.23
N SER A 171 -21.17 1.69 -4.48
CA SER A 171 -21.23 1.67 -3.02
C SER A 171 -22.61 1.32 -2.46
N THR A 172 -23.61 1.12 -3.33
CA THR A 172 -25.01 0.84 -2.91
C THR A 172 -25.36 -0.64 -3.01
N ALA A 173 -24.65 -1.39 -3.84
CA ALA A 173 -24.86 -2.82 -4.02
C ALA A 173 -23.96 -3.67 -3.10
N PRO A 174 -24.39 -4.90 -2.75
CA PRO A 174 -23.53 -5.87 -2.07
C PRO A 174 -22.24 -6.17 -2.87
N PRO A 175 -21.08 -6.33 -2.22
CA PRO A 175 -19.80 -6.57 -2.90
C PRO A 175 -19.82 -7.76 -3.87
N GLU A 176 -20.48 -8.85 -3.50
CA GLU A 176 -20.58 -10.08 -4.29
C GLU A 176 -21.29 -9.83 -5.63
N ALA A 177 -22.34 -9.00 -5.60
CA ALA A 177 -23.07 -8.61 -6.80
C ALA A 177 -22.19 -7.72 -7.70
N VAL A 178 -21.39 -6.82 -7.13
CA VAL A 178 -20.44 -6.00 -7.89
C VAL A 178 -19.37 -6.88 -8.54
N PHE A 179 -18.78 -7.82 -7.79
CA PHE A 179 -17.78 -8.75 -8.31
C PHE A 179 -18.32 -9.58 -9.49
N ALA A 180 -19.54 -10.14 -9.35
CA ALA A 180 -20.16 -10.93 -10.41
C ALA A 180 -20.37 -10.11 -11.70
N ARG A 181 -20.79 -8.84 -11.58
CA ARG A 181 -20.96 -7.95 -12.74
C ARG A 181 -19.63 -7.65 -13.43
N GLU A 182 -18.58 -7.35 -12.66
CA GLU A 182 -17.25 -7.08 -13.23
C GLU A 182 -16.65 -8.33 -13.89
N VAL A 183 -16.82 -9.50 -13.27
CA VAL A 183 -16.43 -10.78 -13.86
C VAL A 183 -17.14 -11.02 -15.20
N LYS A 184 -18.43 -10.72 -15.30
CA LYS A 184 -19.18 -10.82 -16.56
C LYS A 184 -18.62 -9.89 -17.63
N LYS A 185 -18.30 -8.63 -17.29
CA LYS A 185 -17.65 -7.68 -18.21
C LYS A 185 -16.31 -8.21 -18.72
N LEU A 186 -15.49 -8.81 -17.85
CA LEU A 186 -14.22 -9.43 -18.26
C LEU A 186 -14.46 -10.55 -19.29
N GLN A 187 -15.44 -11.42 -19.04
CA GLN A 187 -15.79 -12.51 -19.95
C GLN A 187 -16.24 -12.02 -21.32
N GLU A 188 -17.06 -10.97 -21.37
CA GLU A 188 -17.50 -10.32 -22.62
C GLU A 188 -16.31 -9.79 -23.44
N MET A 189 -15.22 -9.42 -22.77
CA MET A 189 -13.95 -8.97 -23.38
C MET A 189 -12.95 -10.10 -23.62
N GLN A 190 -13.39 -11.37 -23.61
CA GLN A 190 -12.57 -12.56 -23.83
C GLN A 190 -11.48 -12.80 -22.77
N LEU A 191 -11.62 -12.17 -21.59
CA LEU A 191 -10.80 -12.43 -20.40
C LEU A 191 -11.54 -13.48 -19.57
N LYS A 192 -11.05 -14.72 -19.58
CA LYS A 192 -11.67 -15.83 -18.87
C LYS A 192 -11.11 -15.92 -17.43
N PRO A 193 -11.90 -15.64 -16.39
CA PRO A 193 -11.48 -15.86 -15.01
C PRO A 193 -11.15 -17.35 -14.77
N LYS A 194 -10.17 -17.58 -13.91
CA LYS A 194 -9.75 -18.90 -13.45
C LYS A 194 -9.89 -19.04 -11.94
N GLU A 195 -9.66 -17.95 -11.24
CA GLU A 195 -9.61 -17.91 -9.79
C GLU A 195 -10.11 -16.54 -9.32
N GLN A 196 -10.80 -16.53 -8.18
CA GLN A 196 -11.18 -15.33 -7.46
C GLN A 196 -10.96 -15.55 -5.97
N VAL A 197 -10.26 -14.62 -5.33
CA VAL A 197 -9.94 -14.66 -3.90
C VAL A 197 -10.31 -13.32 -3.26
N THR A 198 -11.01 -13.33 -2.13
CA THR A 198 -11.26 -12.12 -1.35
C THR A 198 -10.01 -11.71 -0.58
N LEU A 199 -9.80 -10.40 -0.36
CA LEU A 199 -8.58 -9.89 0.27
C LEU A 199 -8.71 -9.66 1.77
N GLU A 200 -9.75 -10.22 2.39
CA GLU A 200 -9.88 -10.20 3.85
C GLU A 200 -8.79 -11.06 4.51
N PRO A 201 -8.23 -10.63 5.66
CA PRO A 201 -8.60 -9.47 6.47
C PRO A 201 -7.88 -8.16 6.10
N TYR A 202 -7.09 -8.13 5.02
CA TYR A 202 -6.22 -7.00 4.68
C TYR A 202 -6.98 -5.82 4.08
N GLU A 203 -7.93 -6.10 3.20
CA GLU A 203 -8.72 -5.11 2.48
C GLU A 203 -10.18 -5.59 2.39
N ARG A 204 -11.09 -4.87 3.05
CA ARG A 204 -12.54 -5.16 3.01
C ARG A 204 -13.12 -4.84 1.64
N ASP A 205 -14.12 -5.62 1.21
CA ASP A 205 -14.86 -5.43 -0.05
C ASP A 205 -13.96 -5.41 -1.30
N HIS A 206 -12.82 -6.12 -1.22
CA HIS A 206 -11.90 -6.32 -2.34
C HIS A 206 -11.82 -7.80 -2.72
N ALA A 207 -11.76 -8.05 -4.03
CA ALA A 207 -11.49 -9.36 -4.59
C ALA A 207 -10.38 -9.26 -5.65
N MET A 208 -9.45 -10.20 -5.62
CA MET A 208 -8.49 -10.43 -6.69
C MET A 208 -9.06 -11.47 -7.64
N VAL A 209 -9.11 -11.17 -8.93
CA VAL A 209 -9.48 -12.12 -9.98
C VAL A 209 -8.26 -12.36 -10.86
N VAL A 210 -7.95 -13.64 -11.08
CA VAL A 210 -6.88 -14.09 -11.96
C VAL A 210 -7.50 -14.87 -13.12
N GLY A 211 -6.96 -14.69 -14.33
CA GLY A 211 -7.46 -15.43 -15.48
C GLY A 211 -6.57 -15.40 -16.72
N VAL A 212 -7.14 -15.88 -17.82
CA VAL A 212 -6.45 -16.03 -19.11
C VAL A 212 -7.21 -15.26 -20.19
N TYR A 213 -6.48 -14.45 -20.95
CA TYR A 213 -6.99 -13.77 -22.12
C TYR A 213 -6.98 -14.69 -23.34
N ARG A 214 -8.12 -14.81 -24.03
CA ARG A 214 -8.29 -15.66 -25.23
C ARG A 214 -7.62 -17.02 -25.05
N PRO A 215 -8.06 -17.83 -24.08
CA PRO A 215 -7.44 -19.12 -23.79
C PRO A 215 -7.43 -19.97 -25.06
N PRO A 216 -6.35 -20.74 -25.30
CA PRO A 216 -6.29 -21.62 -26.46
C PRO A 216 -7.43 -22.65 -26.39
N PRO A 217 -7.92 -23.12 -27.56
CA PRO A 217 -8.92 -24.17 -27.60
C PRO A 217 -8.43 -25.40 -26.81
N LYS A 218 -9.33 -26.01 -26.04
CA LYS A 218 -9.00 -27.26 -25.33
C LYS A 218 -8.64 -28.32 -26.38
N LYS A 219 -7.46 -28.92 -26.28
CA LYS A 219 -7.19 -30.17 -27.01
C LYS A 219 -8.20 -31.20 -26.49
N LYS A 220 -8.95 -31.82 -27.40
CA LYS A 220 -9.72 -33.02 -27.08
C LYS A 220 -8.68 -34.13 -26.89
N GLU A 221 -8.62 -34.68 -25.68
CA GLU A 221 -7.96 -35.98 -25.43
C GLU A 221 -8.75 -37.10 -26.08
#